data_AF-A0A6V7J852-F1
#
_entry.id   AF-A0A6V7J852-F1
#
_cell.length_a   1.000
_cell.length_b   1.000
_cell.length_c   1.000
_cell.angle_alpha   90.00
_cell.angle_beta   90.00
_cell.angle_gamma   90.00
#
_symmetry.space_group_name_H-M   'P 1'
#
loop_
_entity.id
_entity.type
_entity.pdbx_description
1 polymer ?
#
loop_
_entity_poly.entity_id
_entity_poly.type
_entity_poly.pdbx_seq_one_letter_code
_entity_poly.pdbx_strand_id
1 'polypeptide(L)'
;EYSIDLGGQWVHGDTNNAVFDLANPLGLLSYAPGPGEPNEKPHTYDFYGSDGLKLAHNVADNLIDFAIASSRNETEADYENDQRNQNNVD
;
A
#
# COMPACT_ATOMS: atom_id res chain seq x y z
N GLU A 1 -19.07 5.18 -20.39
CA GLU A 1 -18.50 6.38 -19.72
C GLU A 1 -17.22 5.95 -19.04
N TYR A 2 -16.16 6.76 -19.11
CA TYR A 2 -14.87 6.46 -18.49
C TYR A 2 -14.55 7.57 -17.48
N SER A 3 -14.20 7.18 -16.25
CA SER A 3 -13.82 8.07 -15.17
C SER A 3 -12.48 7.63 -14.60
N ILE A 4 -11.61 8.57 -14.27
CA ILE A 4 -10.31 8.33 -13.61
C ILE A 4 -10.09 9.40 -12.55
N ASP A 5 -9.59 8.98 -11.39
CA ASP A 5 -9.16 9.89 -10.33
C ASP A 5 -7.70 10.28 -10.53
N LEU A 6 -7.43 11.59 -10.64
CA LEU A 6 -6.06 12.13 -10.75
C LEU A 6 -5.42 12.44 -9.38
N GLY A 7 -6.19 12.24 -8.31
CA GLY A 7 -5.79 12.54 -6.93
C GLY A 7 -5.68 11.29 -6.07
N GLY A 8 -6.11 11.39 -4.81
CA GLY A 8 -6.14 10.26 -3.88
C GLY A 8 -7.14 9.20 -4.35
N GLN A 9 -6.64 8.18 -5.04
CA GLN A 9 -7.46 7.10 -5.60
C GLN A 9 -7.64 5.94 -4.61
N TRP A 10 -6.73 5.75 -3.66
CA TRP A 10 -6.68 4.57 -2.79
C TRP A 10 -6.92 4.95 -1.33
N VAL A 11 -7.78 4.18 -0.66
CA VAL A 11 -7.96 4.22 0.80
C VAL A 11 -7.25 3.00 1.38
N HIS A 12 -6.24 3.24 2.20
CA HIS A 12 -5.42 2.17 2.80
C HIS A 12 -5.95 1.82 4.19
N GLY A 13 -6.37 0.57 4.37
CA GLY A 13 -6.89 0.06 5.64
C GLY A 13 -8.30 0.54 5.99
N ASP A 14 -8.97 -0.21 6.85
CA ASP A 14 -10.33 0.05 7.34
C ASP A 14 -10.37 0.44 8.83
N THR A 15 -9.35 0.06 9.59
CA THR A 15 -9.31 0.24 11.04
C THR A 15 -8.79 1.63 11.39
N ASN A 16 -9.54 2.38 12.21
CA ASN A 16 -9.22 3.75 12.63
C ASN A 16 -8.96 4.72 11.47
N ASN A 17 -9.59 4.48 10.31
CA ASN A 17 -9.43 5.31 9.12
C ASN A 17 -10.71 6.12 8.87
N ALA A 18 -10.66 7.42 9.18
CA ALA A 18 -11.80 8.32 9.02
C ALA A 18 -12.31 8.43 7.57
N VAL A 19 -11.44 8.22 6.57
CA VAL A 19 -11.84 8.21 5.15
C VAL A 19 -12.67 6.97 4.84
N PHE A 20 -12.27 5.80 5.38
CA PHE A 20 -13.04 4.57 5.24
C PHE A 20 -14.41 4.69 5.91
N ASP A 21 -14.46 5.17 7.15
CA ASP A 21 -15.70 5.34 7.92
C ASP A 21 -16.72 6.23 7.21
N LEU A 22 -16.25 7.26 6.50
CA LEU A 22 -17.10 8.18 5.76
C LEU A 22 -17.55 7.62 4.40
N ALA A 23 -16.64 7.01 3.65
CA ALA A 23 -16.88 6.62 2.25
C ALA A 23 -17.59 5.26 2.11
N ASN A 24 -17.33 4.32 3.02
CA ASN A 24 -17.85 2.96 2.95
C ASN A 24 -19.40 2.89 3.01
N PRO A 25 -20.10 3.60 3.93
CA PRO A 25 -21.57 3.58 3.98
C PRO A 25 -22.25 4.16 2.72
N LEU A 26 -21.52 4.96 1.95
CA LEU A 26 -22.00 5.60 0.72
C LEU A 26 -21.73 4.75 -0.53
N GLY A 27 -21.07 3.60 -0.39
CA GLY A 27 -20.73 2.73 -1.52
C GLY A 27 -19.70 3.34 -2.47
N LEU A 28 -18.84 4.26 -1.98
CA LEU A 28 -17.83 4.94 -2.79
C LEU A 28 -16.50 4.18 -2.88
N LEU A 29 -16.37 3.07 -2.17
CA LEU A 29 -15.17 2.25 -2.14
C LEU A 29 -15.40 0.92 -2.87
N SER A 30 -14.38 0.47 -3.57
CA SER A 30 -14.29 -0.89 -4.08
C SER A 30 -13.22 -1.65 -3.30
N TYR A 31 -13.47 -2.92 -2.98
CA TYR A 31 -12.50 -3.74 -2.30
C TYR A 31 -11.50 -4.30 -3.30
N ALA A 32 -10.24 -3.89 -3.18
CA ALA A 32 -9.12 -4.62 -3.75
C ALA A 32 -8.54 -5.49 -2.63
N PRO A 33 -8.37 -6.81 -2.82
CA PRO A 33 -7.57 -7.59 -1.89
C PRO A 33 -6.21 -6.91 -1.81
N GLY A 34 -5.84 -6.50 -0.61
CA GLY A 34 -4.53 -5.91 -0.37
C GLY A 34 -3.44 -6.99 -0.43
N PRO A 35 -2.18 -6.57 -0.61
CA PRO A 35 -1.05 -7.49 -0.64
C PRO A 35 -0.97 -8.31 0.66
N GLY A 36 -1.01 -9.64 0.53
CA GLY A 36 -0.80 -10.60 1.63
C GLY A 36 -2.03 -11.40 2.07
N GLU A 37 -3.18 -11.25 1.42
CA GLU A 37 -4.35 -12.06 1.73
C GLU A 37 -4.19 -13.53 1.25
N PRO A 38 -4.62 -14.55 2.01
CA PRO A 38 -4.36 -15.96 1.68
C PRO A 38 -4.93 -16.43 0.33
N ASN A 39 -5.95 -15.72 -0.18
CA ASN A 39 -6.61 -16.01 -1.46
C ASN A 39 -6.18 -15.06 -2.59
N GLU A 40 -5.20 -14.19 -2.32
CA GLU A 40 -4.69 -13.26 -3.31
C GLU A 40 -3.81 -14.02 -4.32
N LYS A 41 -4.06 -13.78 -5.61
CA LYS A 41 -3.09 -14.22 -6.63
C LYS A 41 -1.85 -13.35 -6.47
N PRO A 42 -0.63 -13.92 -6.47
CA PRO A 42 0.59 -13.13 -6.43
C PRO A 42 0.52 -12.02 -7.47
N HIS A 43 0.73 -10.77 -7.05
CA HIS A 43 0.84 -9.67 -7.99
C HIS A 43 2.00 -9.95 -8.94
N THR A 44 1.71 -10.15 -10.21
CA THR A 44 2.73 -10.23 -11.25
C THR A 44 2.99 -8.81 -11.75
N TYR A 45 4.11 -8.23 -11.34
CA TYR A 45 4.55 -6.94 -11.87
C TYR A 45 5.50 -7.16 -13.03
N ASP A 46 5.18 -6.55 -14.17
CA ASP A 46 6.08 -6.48 -15.30
C ASP A 46 6.79 -5.13 -15.30
N PHE A 47 8.12 -5.16 -15.23
CA PHE A 47 8.95 -3.95 -15.31
C PHE A 47 9.55 -3.84 -16.69
N TYR A 48 9.61 -2.62 -17.21
CA TYR A 48 10.16 -2.31 -18.52
C TYR A 48 11.24 -1.24 -18.38
N GLY A 49 12.35 -1.43 -19.09
CA GLY A 49 13.38 -0.41 -19.23
C GLY A 49 12.88 0.78 -20.05
N SER A 50 13.65 1.87 -20.07
CA SER A 50 13.38 3.03 -20.94
C SER A 50 13.50 2.71 -22.43
N ASP A 51 14.12 1.59 -22.77
CA ASP A 51 14.17 1.00 -24.10
C ASP A 51 12.89 0.21 -24.45
N GLY A 52 11.96 0.06 -23.52
CA GLY A 52 10.73 -0.70 -23.67
C GLY A 52 10.92 -2.23 -23.54
N LEU A 53 12.12 -2.70 -23.19
CA LEU A 53 12.37 -4.13 -22.99
C LEU A 53 11.97 -4.55 -21.59
N LYS A 54 11.32 -5.73 -21.50
CA LYS A 54 10.94 -6.32 -20.21
C LYS A 54 12.19 -6.70 -19.42
N LEU A 55 12.26 -6.28 -18.16
CA LEU A 55 13.33 -6.68 -17.26
C LEU A 55 13.25 -8.17 -16.95
N ALA A 56 14.41 -8.81 -16.80
CA ALA A 56 14.48 -10.19 -16.35
C ALA A 56 13.86 -10.32 -14.95
N HIS A 57 13.18 -11.44 -14.70
CA HIS A 57 12.41 -11.68 -13.48
C HIS A 57 13.23 -11.45 -12.21
N ASN A 58 14.47 -11.94 -12.16
CA ASN A 58 15.36 -11.77 -11.01
C ASN A 58 15.71 -10.30 -10.70
N VAL A 59 15.75 -9.44 -11.72
CA VAL A 59 16.00 -7.99 -11.53
C VAL A 59 14.73 -7.31 -11.02
N ALA A 60 13.56 -7.68 -11.57
CA ALA A 60 12.27 -7.20 -11.11
C ALA A 60 11.99 -7.57 -9.65
N ASP A 61 12.25 -8.81 -9.26
CA ASP A 61 12.01 -9.29 -7.89
C ASP A 61 12.88 -8.52 -6.88
N ASN A 62 14.18 -8.38 -7.17
CA ASN A 62 15.09 -7.61 -6.31
C ASN A 62 14.66 -6.13 -6.17
N LEU A 63 14.08 -5.54 -7.23
CA LEU A 63 13.59 -4.17 -7.19
C LEU A 63 12.33 -4.03 -6.34
N ILE A 64 11.40 -4.98 -6.45
CA ILE A 64 10.21 -5.05 -5.58
C ILE A 64 10.64 -5.19 -4.12
N ASP A 65 11.53 -6.13 -3.81
CA ASP A 65 12.01 -6.37 -2.45
C ASP A 65 12.66 -5.11 -1.87
N PHE A 66 13.49 -4.42 -2.66
CA PHE A 66 14.08 -3.15 -2.27
C PHE A 66 13.04 -2.06 -2.01
N ALA A 67 12.03 -1.92 -2.89
CA ALA A 67 10.97 -0.92 -2.74
C ALA A 67 10.11 -1.18 -1.49
N ILE A 68 9.74 -2.44 -1.24
CA ILE A 68 9.00 -2.87 -0.05
C ILE A 68 9.83 -2.63 1.22
N ALA A 69 11.12 -2.97 1.21
CA ALA A 69 11.99 -2.72 2.35
C ALA A 69 12.12 -1.22 2.65
N SER A 70 12.21 -0.40 1.60
CA SER A 70 12.34 1.05 1.73
C SER A 70 11.07 1.71 2.29
N SER A 71 9.88 1.20 1.97
CA SER A 71 8.61 1.75 2.48
C SER A 71 8.31 1.37 3.94
N ARG A 72 8.93 0.31 4.47
CA ARG A 72 8.74 -0.15 5.86
C ARG A 72 9.57 0.62 6.88
N ASN A 73 10.64 1.30 6.46
CA ASN A 73 11.54 2.03 7.37
C ASN A 73 10.93 3.32 7.97
N GLU A 74 9.79 3.81 7.47
CA GLU A 74 9.09 4.96 8.07
C GLU A 74 8.16 4.54 9.22
N THR A 75 7.63 3.31 9.21
CA THR A 75 6.62 2.87 10.18
C THR A 75 7.18 2.45 11.55
N GLU A 76 8.39 1.89 11.66
CA GLU A 76 8.93 1.51 12.98
C GLU A 76 9.24 2.72 13.87
N ALA A 77 9.64 3.85 13.27
CA ALA A 77 9.88 5.10 14.01
C ALA A 77 8.59 5.71 14.57
N ASP A 78 7.45 5.51 13.89
CA ASP A 78 6.16 6.02 14.32
C ASP A 78 5.51 5.13 15.39
N TYR A 79 5.62 3.80 15.27
CA TYR A 79 5.17 2.86 16.30
C TYR A 79 5.91 3.03 17.64
N GLU A 80 7.22 3.28 17.61
CA GLU A 80 7.99 3.53 18.84
C GLU A 80 7.68 4.89 19.49
N ASN A 81 7.34 5.91 18.69
CA ASN A 81 6.93 7.22 19.21
C ASN A 81 5.53 7.20 19.84
N ASP A 82 4.58 6.46 19.27
CA ASP A 82 3.23 6.31 19.83
C ASP A 82 3.24 5.55 21.16
N GLN A 83 4.06 4.50 21.28
CA GLN A 83 4.28 3.77 22.54
C GLN A 83 4.93 4.65 23.63
N ARG A 84 5.85 5.54 23.25
CA ARG A 84 6.47 6.47 24.21
C ARG A 84 5.53 7.56 24.70
N ASN A 85 4.63 8.06 23.84
CA ASN A 85 3.65 9.06 24.23
C ASN A 85 2.54 8.50 25.13
N GLN A 86 2.19 7.22 25.01
CA GLN A 86 1.22 6.59 25.91
C GLN A 86 1.79 6.29 27.31
N ASN A 87 3.10 6.07 27.44
CA ASN A 87 3.75 5.79 28.73
C ASN A 87 4.17 7.04 29.53
N ASN A 88 3.94 8.24 29.00
CA ASN A 88 4.25 9.53 29.64
C ASN A 88 3.01 10.28 30.13
N VAL A 89 1.84 9.62 30.13
CA VAL A 89 0.58 10.15 30.67
C VAL A 89 0.21 9.34 31.91
N ASP A 90 1.05 9.39 32.94
CA ASP A 90 0.75 8.99 34.33
C ASP A 90 1.51 9.91 35.30
#